data_AF-K5VS76-F1
#
_entry.id   AF-K5VS76-F1
#
_cell.length_a   1.000
_cell.length_b   1.000
_cell.length_c   1.000
_cell.angle_alpha   90.00
_cell.angle_beta   90.00
_cell.angle_gamma   90.00
#
_symmetry.space_group_name_H-M   'P 1'
#
loop_
_entity.id
_entity.type
_entity.pdbx_description
1 polymer ?
#
loop_
_entity_poly.entity_id
_entity_poly.type
_entity_poly.pdbx_seq_one_letter_code
_entity_poly.pdbx_strand_id
1 'polypeptide(L)'
;MQRGAQYHSRGQDSPEYGQAWHRYHFYSRVRKYDGLVAIVRFSTFIPELSTTIFHRYLVGNQHFVGNCRAVTTNWNATPLEGPFIVSRASDAE
;
A
#
# COMPACT_ATOMS: atom_id res chain seq x y z
N MET A 1 -22.02 16.09 17.26
CA MET A 1 -21.16 14.88 17.18
C MET A 1 -20.96 14.52 15.71
N GLN A 2 -19.97 15.12 15.03
CA GLN A 2 -19.79 14.96 13.58
C GLN A 2 -19.00 13.68 13.28
N ARG A 3 -19.58 12.78 12.47
CA ARG A 3 -18.89 11.61 11.92
C ARG A 3 -17.73 12.08 11.06
N GLY A 4 -16.50 11.83 11.51
CA GLY A 4 -15.32 12.21 10.76
C GLY A 4 -15.22 11.44 9.44
N ALA A 5 -15.35 12.14 8.31
CA ALA A 5 -15.13 11.60 6.96
C ALA A 5 -13.79 10.87 6.86
N GLN A 6 -13.80 9.54 6.72
CA GLN A 6 -12.62 8.73 6.46
C GLN A 6 -12.50 8.54 4.95
N TYR A 7 -11.47 9.12 4.34
CA TYR A 7 -11.21 8.97 2.92
C TYR A 7 -10.64 7.57 2.68
N HIS A 8 -11.39 6.75 1.94
CA HIS A 8 -10.97 5.45 1.45
C HIS A 8 -10.78 5.54 -0.05
N SER A 9 -9.64 5.09 -0.58
CA SER A 9 -9.47 4.91 -2.03
C SER A 9 -9.22 3.45 -2.37
N ARG A 10 -9.80 3.00 -3.47
CA ARG A 10 -9.58 1.68 -4.07
C ARG A 10 -8.94 1.91 -5.43
N GLY A 11 -7.91 1.16 -5.75
CA GLY A 11 -7.36 1.12 -7.10
C GLY A 11 -6.79 -0.26 -7.44
N GLN A 12 -6.34 -0.38 -8.68
CA GLN A 12 -5.77 -1.59 -9.26
C GLN A 12 -4.56 -1.21 -10.11
N ASP A 13 -3.62 -2.14 -10.24
CA ASP A 13 -2.48 -2.04 -11.15
C ASP A 13 -2.92 -1.96 -12.63
N SER A 14 -2.09 -1.34 -13.46
CA SER A 14 -2.34 -1.27 -14.90
C SER A 14 -2.17 -2.66 -15.55
N PRO A 15 -2.83 -2.92 -16.70
CA PRO A 15 -2.84 -4.25 -17.32
C PRO A 15 -1.45 -4.79 -17.66
N GLU A 16 -0.51 -3.91 -18.01
CA GLU A 16 0.83 -4.25 -18.47
C GLU A 16 1.76 -4.64 -17.30
N TYR A 17 1.70 -3.92 -16.18
CA TYR A 17 2.54 -4.21 -15.01
C TYR A 17 2.03 -5.40 -14.19
N GLY A 18 0.73 -5.71 -14.27
CA GLY A 18 0.12 -6.83 -13.56
C GLY A 18 0.55 -8.22 -14.03
N GLN A 19 1.07 -8.34 -15.27
CA GLN A 19 1.58 -9.61 -15.77
C GLN A 19 2.95 -9.97 -15.17
N ALA A 20 3.82 -9.00 -14.94
CA ALA A 20 5.17 -9.23 -14.42
C ALA A 20 5.20 -9.43 -12.91
N TRP A 21 4.27 -8.81 -12.17
CA TRP A 21 4.31 -8.80 -10.71
C TRP A 21 3.14 -9.49 -10.04
N HIS A 22 2.19 -10.05 -10.79
CA HIS A 22 0.83 -10.43 -10.39
C HIS A 22 -0.08 -9.23 -10.21
N ARG A 23 -1.38 -9.45 -10.41
CA ARG A 23 -2.40 -8.40 -10.26
C ARG A 23 -2.72 -8.15 -8.79
N TYR A 24 -2.77 -6.88 -8.38
CA TYR A 24 -3.09 -6.51 -7.00
C TYR A 24 -4.13 -5.41 -6.92
N HIS A 25 -4.98 -5.53 -5.91
CA HIS A 25 -5.77 -4.41 -5.44
C HIS A 25 -5.05 -3.70 -4.31
N PHE A 26 -5.29 -2.39 -4.24
CA PHE A 26 -4.88 -1.60 -3.10
C PHE A 26 -6.05 -0.86 -2.47
N TYR A 27 -6.10 -0.90 -1.14
CA TYR A 27 -6.94 -0.05 -0.30
C TYR A 27 -6.07 0.94 0.44
N SER A 28 -6.45 2.22 0.43
CA SER A 28 -5.76 3.23 1.22
C SER A 28 -6.67 3.88 2.27
N ARG A 29 -6.07 4.31 3.39
CA ARG A 29 -6.71 5.13 4.41
C ARG A 29 -5.74 6.17 4.94
N VAL A 30 -6.25 7.38 5.15
CA VAL A 30 -5.50 8.47 5.80
C VAL A 30 -5.97 8.62 7.25
N ARG A 31 -5.02 8.62 8.18
CA ARG A 31 -5.25 8.84 9.60
C ARG A 31 -5.33 10.34 9.88
N LYS A 32 -6.43 10.79 10.50
CA LYS A 32 -6.75 12.22 10.60
C LYS A 32 -5.80 13.03 11.49
N TYR A 33 -5.24 12.43 12.53
CA TYR A 33 -4.53 13.18 13.57
C TYR A 33 -3.06 13.46 13.22
N ASP A 34 -2.44 12.62 12.38
CA ASP A 34 -1.03 12.76 12.00
C ASP A 34 -0.78 12.58 10.50
N GLY A 35 -1.82 12.36 9.70
CA GLY A 35 -1.70 12.21 8.26
C GLY A 35 -1.05 10.90 7.80
N LEU A 36 -0.90 9.89 8.67
CA LEU A 36 -0.36 8.60 8.27
C LEU A 36 -1.22 7.97 7.17
N VAL A 37 -0.58 7.52 6.10
CA VAL A 37 -1.21 6.78 5.01
C VAL A 37 -0.90 5.30 5.19
N ALA A 38 -1.95 4.48 5.27
CA ALA A 38 -1.83 3.03 5.23
C ALA A 38 -2.33 2.54 3.86
N ILE A 39 -1.54 1.71 3.18
CA ILE A 39 -1.95 1.00 1.97
C ILE A 39 -1.84 -0.50 2.18
N VAL A 40 -2.90 -1.23 1.86
CA VAL A 40 -2.90 -2.69 1.84
C VAL A 40 -2.86 -3.16 0.40
N ARG A 41 -1.84 -3.93 0.03
CA ARG A 41 -1.71 -4.64 -1.25
C ARG A 41 -2.02 -6.12 -1.01
N PHE A 42 -2.92 -6.69 -1.80
CA PHE A 42 -3.25 -8.13 -1.76
C PHE A 42 -3.51 -8.65 -3.16
N SER A 43 -3.11 -9.90 -3.43
CA SER A 43 -3.27 -10.50 -4.75
C SER A 43 -4.72 -10.91 -4.97
N THR A 44 -5.23 -10.68 -6.18
CA THR A 44 -6.59 -11.09 -6.55
C THR A 44 -6.72 -12.54 -6.97
N PHE A 45 -5.63 -13.12 -7.48
CA PHE A 45 -5.69 -14.43 -8.14
C PHE A 45 -5.14 -15.56 -7.29
N ILE A 46 -4.15 -15.26 -6.44
CA ILE A 46 -3.50 -16.25 -5.59
C ILE A 46 -3.53 -15.69 -4.16
N PRO A 47 -4.55 -16.00 -3.36
CA PRO A 47 -4.69 -15.49 -2.00
C PRO A 47 -3.51 -15.87 -1.09
N GLU A 48 -2.76 -16.92 -1.43
CA GLU A 48 -1.53 -17.30 -0.72
C GLU A 48 -0.36 -16.33 -0.99
N LEU A 49 -0.43 -15.49 -2.03
CA LEU A 49 0.56 -14.44 -2.26
C LEU A 49 0.44 -13.37 -1.16
N SER A 50 1.55 -13.16 -0.46
CA SER A 50 1.65 -12.36 0.76
C SER A 50 0.95 -11.00 0.64
N THR A 51 -0.07 -10.78 1.47
CA THR A 51 -0.63 -9.45 1.70
C THR A 51 0.47 -8.56 2.27
N THR A 52 0.63 -7.34 1.75
CA THR A 52 1.66 -6.40 2.23
C THR A 52 0.99 -5.11 2.68
N ILE A 53 1.37 -4.64 3.87
CA ILE A 53 0.91 -3.37 4.42
C ILE A 53 2.04 -2.36 4.29
N PHE A 54 1.73 -1.20 3.72
CA PHE A 54 2.63 -0.05 3.59
C PHE A 54 2.14 1.06 4.53
N HIS A 55 2.97 1.45 5.49
CA HIS A 55 2.73 2.58 6.38
C HIS A 55 3.68 3.71 6.01
N ARG A 56 3.14 4.89 5.70
CA ARG A 56 3.95 5.97 5.11
C ARG A 56 3.41 7.36 5.37
N TYR A 57 4.27 8.35 5.19
CA TYR A 57 3.92 9.75 5.14
C TYR A 57 4.21 10.32 3.75
N LEU A 58 3.47 11.36 3.36
CA LEU A 58 3.74 12.13 2.16
C LEU A 58 4.76 13.22 2.51
N VAL A 59 5.94 13.14 1.91
CA VAL A 59 7.04 14.08 2.09
C VAL A 59 7.16 14.97 0.85
N GLY A 60 7.24 16.28 1.06
CA GLY A 60 7.40 17.26 -0.02
C GLY A 60 6.26 17.26 -1.05
N ASN A 61 5.07 16.75 -0.69
CA ASN A 61 3.93 16.57 -1.60
C ASN A 61 4.22 15.70 -2.85
N GLN A 62 5.28 14.90 -2.81
CA GLN A 62 5.80 14.19 -3.99
C GLN A 62 6.16 12.73 -3.71
N HIS A 63 6.66 12.44 -2.51
CA HIS A 63 7.21 11.14 -2.17
C HIS A 63 6.46 10.50 -1.03
N PHE A 64 6.09 9.25 -1.18
CA PHE A 64 5.70 8.41 -0.06
C PHE A 64 6.95 7.77 0.54
N VAL A 65 7.20 8.04 1.82
CA VAL A 65 8.32 7.47 2.57
C VAL A 65 7.77 6.72 3.77
N GLY A 66 8.23 5.48 3.97
CA GLY A 66 7.81 4.69 5.11
C GLY A 66 8.31 3.26 5.07
N ASN A 67 7.60 2.38 5.78
CA ASN A 67 7.95 0.96 5.89
C ASN A 67 6.84 0.08 5.34
N CYS A 68 7.23 -1.03 4.73
CA CYS A 68 6.35 -2.10 4.35
C CYS A 68 6.58 -3.34 5.22
N ARG A 69 5.55 -4.16 5.34
CA ARG A 69 5.60 -5.44 6.04
C ARG A 69 4.66 -6.43 5.36
N ALA A 70 5.15 -7.64 5.14
CA ALA A 70 4.32 -8.78 4.75
C ALA A 70 3.43 -9.23 5.93
N VAL A 71 2.20 -9.60 5.62
CA VAL A 71 1.28 -10.24 6.56
C VAL A 71 1.51 -11.74 6.47
N THR A 72 1.69 -12.36 7.63
CA THR A 72 1.83 -13.80 7.80
C THR A 72 0.87 -14.27 8.88
N THR A 73 0.28 -15.45 8.67
CA THR A 73 -0.54 -16.15 9.67
C THR A 73 0.31 -17.05 10.56
N ASN A 74 1.56 -17.32 10.19
CA ASN A 74 2.50 -18.10 10.98
C ASN A 74 3.15 -17.22 12.05
N TRP A 75 2.76 -17.44 13.31
CA TRP A 75 3.29 -16.73 14.48
C TRP A 75 4.77 -16.94 14.73
N ASN A 76 5.36 -18.02 14.22
CA ASN A 76 6.79 -18.33 14.36
C ASN A 76 7.63 -17.79 13.19
N ALA A 77 7.00 -17.18 12.18
CA ALA A 77 7.71 -16.59 11.05
C ALA A 77 7.95 -15.10 11.27
N THR A 78 9.18 -14.65 11.05
CA THR A 78 9.47 -13.21 10.94
C THR A 78 8.99 -12.73 9.57
N PRO A 79 7.99 -11.84 9.50
CA PRO A 79 7.53 -11.31 8.22
C PRO A 79 8.63 -10.46 7.57
N LEU A 80 8.71 -10.51 6.24
CA LEU A 80 9.56 -9.59 5.49
C LEU A 80 9.10 -8.16 5.76
N GLU A 81 10.03 -7.31 6.18
CA GLU A 81 9.80 -5.89 6.39
C GLU A 81 10.97 -5.07 5.84
N GLY A 82 10.70 -3.82 5.48
CA GLY A 82 11.74 -2.95 4.98
C GLY A 82 11.27 -1.53 4.73
N PRO A 83 12.21 -0.58 4.65
CA PRO A 83 11.91 0.78 4.24
C PRO A 83 11.57 0.81 2.74
N PHE A 84 10.76 1.77 2.34
CA PHE A 84 10.52 2.09 0.94
C PHE A 84 10.37 3.60 0.73
N ILE A 85 10.69 4.00 -0.49
CA ILE A 85 10.36 5.31 -1.04
C ILE A 85 9.69 5.10 -2.39
N VAL A 86 8.54 5.73 -2.59
CA VAL A 86 7.82 5.72 -3.87
C VAL A 86 7.54 7.15 -4.29
N SER A 87 7.95 7.49 -5.50
CA SER A 87 7.63 8.74 -6.16
C SER A 87 6.47 8.54 -7.13
N ARG A 88 5.72 9.60 -7.39
CA ARG A 88 4.79 9.60 -8.53
C ARG A 88 5.59 9.36 -9.81
N ALA A 89 5.19 8.39 -10.63
CA ALA A 89 5.73 8.26 -11.97
C ALA A 89 5.39 9.53 -12.76
N SER A 90 6.34 10.09 -13.50
CA SER A 90 6.01 11.09 -14.53
C SER A 90 5.07 10.43 -15.53
N ASP A 91 4.06 11.17 -16.01
CA ASP A 91 3.31 10.74 -17.19
C ASP A 91 4.37 10.58 -18.30
N ALA A 92 4.60 9.35 -18.74
CA ALA A 92 5.48 9.09 -19.87
C ALA A 92 4.85 9.74 -21.10
N GLU A 93 5.62 10.57 -21.79
CA GLU A 93 5.30 11.08 -23.13
C GLU A 93 5.03 9.94 -24.12
#